data_AF-A0A6F9AX13-F1
#
_entry.id   AF-A0A6F9AX13-F1
#
_cell.length_a   1.000
_cell.length_b   1.000
_cell.length_c   1.000
_cell.angle_alpha   90.00
_cell.angle_beta   90.00
_cell.angle_gamma   90.00
#
_symmetry.space_group_name_H-M   'P 1'
#
loop_
_entity.id
_entity.type
_entity.pdbx_description
1 polymer ?
#
loop_
_entity_poly.entity_id
_entity_poly.type
_entity_poly.pdbx_seq_one_letter_code
_entity_poly.pdbx_strand_id
1 'polypeptide(L)'
;MVACIAGFSISTGAASRLISGYDSYGNTCGQKNSKIEGVELSGRDQTDNKYVFFLDPCNIDILNRKIKSMALCVSRCPDIELKTYTEVKKFALQNGSELCSYDIPVSKYASHGERSKKCPKLPVPASKSLPVFHRCTPVDISCYAQFAEAFVTFVSDNSMLHRVIAGVMASKEIIMGLCVLALVLSIILMVVIRYISVVLVWILTALVVLGSLGGTGVLWWLYVDHRTNLTDQTANTPTPQQQVATDNVQALLVYAIIATVFTVILLLLLFFMRKRVALTITLFHVAGKVFTHLPLLALQPFWTFLSLMLFWVSWLGVLLFLGTTDIYV
;
A
#
# COMPACT_ATOMS: atom_id res chain seq x y z
N MET A 1 -5.82 12.07 12.90
CA MET A 1 -7.10 11.40 13.25
C MET A 1 -6.94 9.88 13.31
N VAL A 2 -6.61 9.19 12.20
CA VAL A 2 -6.40 7.72 12.18
C VAL A 2 -5.31 7.26 13.16
N ALA A 3 -4.18 7.98 13.24
CA ALA A 3 -3.12 7.67 14.21
C ALA A 3 -3.58 7.81 15.67
N CYS A 4 -4.49 8.75 15.96
CA CYS A 4 -5.06 8.95 17.29
C CYS A 4 -6.06 7.83 17.64
N ILE A 5 -6.88 7.41 16.68
CA ILE A 5 -7.82 6.29 16.84
C ILE A 5 -7.05 4.99 17.04
N ALA A 6 -6.05 4.71 16.19
CA ALA A 6 -5.19 3.53 16.32
C ALA A 6 -4.41 3.55 17.64
N GLY A 7 -3.81 4.69 18.02
CA GLY A 7 -3.11 4.84 19.29
C GLY A 7 -4.02 4.64 20.50
N PHE A 8 -5.23 5.19 20.45
CA PHE A 8 -6.23 5.00 21.50
C PHE A 8 -6.63 3.52 21.61
N SER A 9 -7.01 2.88 20.50
CA SER A 9 -7.37 1.44 20.46
C SER A 9 -6.24 0.52 20.89
N ILE A 10 -4.97 0.84 20.59
CA ILE A 10 -3.82 0.05 21.06
C ILE A 10 -3.63 0.22 22.58
N SER A 11 -3.77 1.45 23.09
CA SER A 11 -3.56 1.73 24.52
C SER A 11 -4.70 1.22 25.41
N THR A 12 -5.95 1.25 24.92
CA THR A 12 -7.14 0.87 25.70
C THR A 12 -7.63 -0.54 25.40
N GLY A 13 -7.37 -1.06 24.19
CA GLY A 13 -7.91 -2.33 23.70
C GLY A 13 -7.13 -3.59 24.07
N ALA A 14 -6.19 -3.51 25.02
CA ALA A 14 -5.36 -4.64 25.44
C ALA A 14 -4.68 -5.36 24.26
N ALA A 15 -4.04 -4.59 23.36
CA ALA A 15 -3.41 -5.11 22.14
C ALA A 15 -2.35 -6.21 22.40
N SER A 16 -1.75 -6.25 23.59
CA SER A 16 -0.84 -7.32 24.03
C SER A 16 -1.47 -8.72 23.94
N ARG A 17 -2.79 -8.84 24.08
CA ARG A 17 -3.52 -10.12 23.96
C ARG A 17 -3.44 -10.74 22.57
N LEU A 18 -3.16 -9.95 21.53
CA LEU A 18 -2.98 -10.46 20.16
C LEU A 18 -1.64 -11.19 19.99
N ILE A 19 -0.60 -10.68 20.64
CA ILE A 19 0.79 -11.15 20.50
C ILE A 19 1.13 -12.21 21.56
N SER A 20 0.77 -11.96 22.81
CA SER A 20 1.03 -12.87 23.94
C SER A 20 -0.05 -13.94 24.08
N GLY A 21 -1.25 -13.69 23.55
CA GLY A 21 -2.41 -14.54 23.81
C GLY A 21 -2.96 -14.40 25.23
N TYR A 22 -4.10 -15.02 25.49
CA TYR A 22 -4.78 -15.01 26.78
C TYR A 22 -5.46 -16.37 27.03
N ASP A 23 -5.63 -16.71 28.31
CA ASP A 23 -6.33 -17.91 28.75
C ASP A 23 -7.86 -17.73 28.76
N SER A 24 -8.61 -18.82 28.98
CA SER A 24 -10.08 -18.76 29.03
C SER A 24 -10.67 -17.96 30.19
N TYR A 25 -9.84 -17.49 31.13
CA TYR A 25 -10.25 -16.66 32.27
C TYR A 25 -9.89 -15.18 32.07
N GLY A 26 -9.33 -14.83 30.92
CA GLY A 26 -8.97 -13.46 30.56
C GLY A 26 -7.60 -13.00 31.05
N ASN A 27 -6.77 -13.91 31.59
CA ASN A 27 -5.38 -13.60 31.92
C ASN A 27 -4.53 -13.60 30.64
N THR A 28 -3.79 -12.52 30.42
CA THR A 28 -2.80 -12.41 29.35
C THR A 28 -1.54 -13.18 29.75
N CYS A 29 -1.02 -14.03 28.87
CA CYS A 29 0.15 -14.85 29.16
C CYS A 29 1.44 -14.01 29.14
N GLY A 30 2.42 -14.37 29.98
CA GLY A 30 3.70 -13.66 30.09
C GLY A 30 3.65 -12.30 30.79
N GLN A 31 2.54 -11.97 31.48
CA GLN A 31 2.34 -10.69 32.16
C GLN A 31 1.58 -10.85 33.49
N LYS A 32 1.66 -9.83 34.34
CA LYS A 32 0.86 -9.71 35.56
C LYS A 32 -0.54 -9.20 35.21
N ASN A 33 -1.58 -9.90 35.67
CA ASN A 33 -2.97 -9.57 35.34
C ASN A 33 -3.71 -8.93 36.51
N SER A 34 -4.63 -8.02 36.21
CA SER A 34 -5.60 -7.49 37.16
C SER A 34 -6.82 -8.42 37.27
N LYS A 35 -7.47 -8.40 38.43
CA LYS A 35 -8.68 -9.18 38.67
C LYS A 35 -9.84 -8.64 37.83
N ILE A 36 -10.58 -9.55 37.20
CA ILE A 36 -11.84 -9.23 36.50
C ILE A 36 -12.98 -9.59 37.45
N GLU A 37 -13.92 -8.66 37.66
CA GLU A 37 -15.10 -8.89 38.48
C GLU A 37 -15.94 -10.04 37.92
N GLY A 38 -16.43 -10.92 38.79
CA GLY A 38 -17.23 -12.09 38.41
C GLY A 38 -16.45 -13.29 37.85
N VAL A 39 -15.13 -13.21 37.67
CA VAL A 39 -14.30 -14.32 37.15
C VAL A 39 -13.26 -14.78 38.17
N GLU A 40 -13.52 -15.90 38.84
CA GLU A 40 -12.72 -16.38 39.97
C GLU A 40 -11.26 -16.73 39.62
N LEU A 41 -10.97 -17.24 38.43
CA LEU A 41 -9.61 -17.65 38.04
C LEU A 41 -8.84 -16.56 37.27
N SER A 42 -9.40 -15.35 37.17
CA SER A 42 -8.74 -14.16 36.61
C SER A 42 -7.79 -13.50 37.63
N GLY A 43 -6.94 -12.57 37.16
CA GLY A 43 -6.00 -11.80 37.99
C GLY A 43 -4.77 -12.57 38.45
N ARG A 44 -4.44 -13.67 37.80
CA ARG A 44 -3.24 -14.47 38.12
C ARG A 44 -1.99 -13.83 37.53
N ASP A 45 -0.87 -13.97 38.25
CA ASP A 45 0.44 -13.66 37.70
C ASP A 45 0.85 -14.78 36.72
N GLN A 46 0.94 -14.44 35.44
CA GLN A 46 1.30 -15.36 34.36
C GLN A 46 2.66 -14.99 33.76
N THR A 47 3.49 -14.22 34.47
CA THR A 47 4.79 -13.71 33.96
C THR A 47 5.70 -14.83 33.44
N ASP A 48 5.74 -15.97 34.13
CA ASP A 48 6.55 -17.13 33.73
C ASP A 48 5.87 -18.05 32.70
N ASN A 49 4.55 -17.88 32.51
CA ASN A 49 3.73 -18.69 31.62
C ASN A 49 3.45 -17.93 30.33
N LYS A 50 4.40 -18.01 29.39
CA LYS A 50 4.39 -17.18 28.18
C LYS A 50 3.56 -17.76 27.04
N TYR A 51 3.27 -19.06 27.04
CA TYR A 51 2.63 -19.72 25.91
C TYR A 51 1.15 -20.01 26.19
N VAL A 52 0.32 -20.00 25.15
CA VAL A 52 -1.08 -20.45 25.23
C VAL A 52 -1.18 -21.92 24.80
N PHE A 53 -1.74 -22.75 25.66
CA PHE A 53 -2.06 -24.15 25.40
C PHE A 53 -3.56 -24.38 25.35
N PHE A 54 -4.05 -25.09 24.34
CA PHE A 54 -5.46 -25.46 24.20
C PHE A 54 -5.67 -26.91 24.63
N LEU A 55 -6.67 -27.18 25.46
CA LEU A 55 -6.95 -28.53 25.97
C LEU A 55 -7.33 -29.53 24.87
N ASP A 56 -7.96 -29.03 23.82
CA ASP A 56 -8.36 -29.75 22.62
C ASP A 56 -8.20 -28.78 21.43
N PRO A 57 -7.00 -28.72 20.82
CA PRO A 57 -6.72 -27.79 19.73
C PRO A 57 -7.52 -28.11 18.46
N CYS A 58 -8.10 -29.32 18.36
CA CYS A 58 -8.85 -29.76 17.18
C CYS A 58 -10.37 -29.59 17.33
N ASN A 59 -10.87 -29.26 18.53
CA ASN A 59 -12.29 -28.98 18.75
C ASN A 59 -12.66 -27.53 18.36
N ILE A 60 -12.93 -27.34 17.07
CA ILE A 60 -13.21 -26.03 16.46
C ILE A 60 -14.72 -25.88 16.22
N ASP A 61 -15.30 -24.78 16.69
CA ASP A 61 -16.66 -24.38 16.29
C ASP A 61 -16.58 -23.67 14.94
N ILE A 62 -16.94 -24.40 13.89
CA ILE A 62 -16.88 -23.93 12.49
C ILE A 62 -17.85 -22.76 12.26
N LEU A 63 -19.01 -22.73 12.92
CA LEU A 63 -20.01 -21.67 12.75
C LEU A 63 -19.55 -20.34 13.37
N ASN A 64 -18.97 -20.39 14.57
CA ASN A 64 -18.58 -19.18 15.30
C ASN A 64 -17.09 -18.82 15.20
N ARG A 65 -16.29 -19.64 14.47
CA ARG A 65 -14.84 -19.46 14.28
C ARG A 65 -14.08 -19.34 15.60
N LYS A 66 -14.55 -20.04 16.62
CA LYS A 66 -13.95 -20.07 17.96
C LYS A 66 -13.49 -21.49 18.24
N ILE A 67 -12.27 -21.62 18.77
CA ILE A 67 -11.87 -22.87 19.41
C ILE A 67 -12.73 -22.97 20.68
N LYS A 68 -13.69 -23.91 20.72
CA LYS A 68 -14.48 -24.21 21.92
C LYS A 68 -13.66 -25.12 22.84
N SER A 69 -12.44 -24.68 23.11
CA SER A 69 -11.52 -25.37 23.97
C SER A 69 -10.97 -24.40 24.99
N MET A 70 -10.86 -24.88 26.22
CA MET A 70 -10.24 -24.11 27.27
C MET A 70 -8.78 -23.87 26.91
N ALA A 71 -8.36 -22.62 27.03
CA ALA A 71 -7.00 -22.16 26.83
C ALA A 71 -6.37 -21.84 28.18
N LEU A 72 -5.11 -22.21 28.36
CA LEU A 72 -4.33 -22.00 29.58
C LEU A 72 -3.00 -21.34 29.23
N CYS A 73 -2.50 -20.49 30.12
CA CYS A 73 -1.14 -19.99 30.03
C CYS A 73 -0.19 -21.05 30.61
N VAL A 74 0.83 -21.41 29.84
CA VAL A 74 1.81 -22.44 30.18
C VAL A 74 3.24 -21.92 29.99
N SER A 75 4.15 -22.40 30.82
CA SER A 75 5.58 -22.05 30.73
C SER A 75 6.26 -22.80 29.59
N ARG A 76 5.81 -24.03 29.28
CA ARG A 76 6.40 -24.86 28.23
C ARG A 76 5.36 -25.71 27.48
N CYS A 77 5.46 -25.75 26.16
CA CYS A 77 4.65 -26.65 25.33
C CYS A 77 5.14 -28.11 25.46
N PRO A 78 4.24 -29.11 25.37
CA PRO A 78 4.63 -30.51 25.42
C PRO A 78 5.38 -30.93 24.15
N ASP A 79 6.71 -31.08 24.25
CA ASP A 79 7.56 -31.45 23.12
C ASP A 79 7.40 -32.93 22.67
N ILE A 80 6.74 -33.75 23.49
CA ILE A 80 6.45 -35.17 23.26
C ILE A 80 4.97 -35.44 23.41
N GLU A 81 4.48 -36.51 22.76
CA GLU A 81 3.09 -36.95 22.95
C GLU A 81 2.88 -37.50 24.36
N LEU A 82 1.82 -37.04 25.04
CA LEU A 82 1.44 -37.49 26.38
C LEU A 82 0.20 -38.37 26.27
N LYS A 83 0.34 -39.67 26.53
CA LYS A 83 -0.73 -40.67 26.31
C LYS A 83 -1.66 -40.81 27.49
N THR A 84 -1.18 -40.52 28.70
CA THR A 84 -1.92 -40.75 29.94
C THR A 84 -1.94 -39.52 30.83
N TYR A 85 -2.96 -39.38 31.68
CA TYR A 85 -3.01 -38.31 32.68
C TYR A 85 -1.86 -38.38 33.69
N THR A 86 -1.25 -39.56 33.88
CA THR A 86 -0.05 -39.73 34.70
C THR A 86 1.16 -39.06 34.05
N GLU A 87 1.30 -39.15 32.73
CA GLU A 87 2.34 -38.43 31.98
C GLU A 87 2.09 -36.91 32.00
N VAL A 88 0.84 -36.47 31.85
CA VAL A 88 0.47 -35.04 32.00
C VAL A 88 0.83 -34.51 33.38
N LYS A 89 0.55 -35.28 34.44
CA LYS A 89 0.96 -34.96 35.81
C LYS A 89 2.48 -34.87 35.93
N LYS A 90 3.22 -35.83 35.37
CA LYS A 90 4.69 -35.86 35.41
C LYS A 90 5.28 -34.64 34.69
N PHE A 91 4.74 -34.28 33.52
CA PHE A 91 5.14 -33.10 32.76
C PHE A 91 4.96 -31.82 33.58
N ALA A 92 3.80 -31.65 34.22
CA ALA A 92 3.53 -30.48 35.05
C ALA A 92 4.49 -30.36 36.24
N LEU A 93 4.79 -31.48 36.92
CA LEU A 93 5.74 -31.50 38.04
C LEU A 93 7.19 -31.23 37.63
N GLN A 94 7.61 -31.74 36.46
CA GLN A 94 9.01 -31.61 36.01
C GLN A 94 9.31 -30.25 35.39
N ASN A 95 8.36 -29.70 34.62
CA ASN A 95 8.57 -28.48 33.85
C ASN A 95 7.92 -27.24 34.49
N GLY A 96 7.11 -27.41 35.56
CA GLY A 96 6.35 -26.31 36.15
C GLY A 96 5.30 -25.76 35.21
N SER A 97 4.68 -26.63 34.40
CA SER A 97 3.75 -26.24 33.33
C SER A 97 2.41 -26.95 33.50
N GLU A 98 1.42 -26.24 34.05
CA GLU A 98 0.10 -26.79 34.35
C GLU A 98 -0.73 -26.94 33.07
N LEU A 99 -1.10 -28.18 32.74
CA LEU A 99 -1.85 -28.49 31.52
C LEU A 99 -3.35 -28.69 31.77
N CYS A 100 -3.81 -28.71 33.03
CA CYS A 100 -5.23 -28.69 33.38
C CYS A 100 -5.63 -27.33 33.95
N SER A 101 -6.94 -27.09 34.00
CA SER A 101 -7.55 -25.94 34.65
C SER A 101 -6.96 -25.70 36.05
N TYR A 102 -6.74 -24.43 36.37
CA TYR A 102 -5.97 -24.02 37.55
C TYR A 102 -6.65 -24.28 38.91
N ASP A 103 -7.90 -24.75 38.91
CA ASP A 103 -8.63 -25.22 40.09
C ASP A 103 -8.30 -26.67 40.45
N ILE A 104 -7.71 -27.42 39.52
CA ILE A 104 -7.30 -28.81 39.75
C ILE A 104 -5.82 -28.82 40.17
N PRO A 105 -5.49 -29.27 41.39
CA PRO A 105 -4.10 -29.41 41.79
C PRO A 105 -3.42 -30.54 40.99
N VAL A 106 -2.14 -30.35 40.64
CA VAL A 106 -1.34 -31.30 39.84
C VAL A 106 -1.36 -32.72 40.40
N SER A 107 -1.44 -32.87 41.72
CA SER A 107 -1.52 -34.17 42.39
C SER A 107 -2.74 -35.00 41.98
N LYS A 108 -3.86 -34.34 41.65
CA LYS A 108 -5.16 -34.95 41.34
C LYS A 108 -5.46 -35.10 39.85
N TYR A 109 -4.56 -34.73 38.94
CA TYR A 109 -4.82 -34.81 37.48
C TYR A 109 -5.34 -36.19 37.03
N ALA A 110 -4.81 -37.28 37.59
CA ALA A 110 -5.24 -38.63 37.24
C ALA A 110 -6.56 -39.07 37.90
N SER A 111 -6.88 -38.55 39.10
CA SER A 111 -8.00 -39.02 39.94
C SER A 111 -9.20 -38.07 39.99
N HIS A 112 -9.09 -36.86 39.40
CA HIS A 112 -10.16 -35.87 39.43
C HIS A 112 -11.37 -36.27 38.57
N GLY A 113 -12.59 -36.15 39.12
CA GLY A 113 -13.83 -36.53 38.44
C GLY A 113 -14.13 -35.72 37.17
N GLU A 114 -13.75 -34.44 37.14
CA GLU A 114 -14.01 -33.53 36.00
C GLU A 114 -12.87 -33.44 34.97
N ARG A 115 -11.90 -34.37 35.02
CA ARG A 115 -10.73 -34.36 34.12
C ARG A 115 -11.10 -34.33 32.63
N SER A 116 -12.23 -34.90 32.23
CA SER A 116 -12.67 -34.90 30.83
C SER A 116 -13.01 -33.51 30.28
N LYS A 117 -13.37 -32.55 31.14
CA LYS A 117 -13.71 -31.17 30.75
C LYS A 117 -12.62 -30.16 31.06
N LYS A 118 -11.86 -30.39 32.13
CA LYS A 118 -10.88 -29.43 32.68
C LYS A 118 -9.42 -29.83 32.45
N CYS A 119 -9.16 -31.00 31.89
CA CYS A 119 -7.82 -31.46 31.48
C CYS A 119 -7.81 -31.74 29.98
N PRO A 120 -6.62 -31.83 29.35
CA PRO A 120 -6.53 -31.99 27.92
C PRO A 120 -7.06 -33.35 27.49
N LYS A 121 -7.57 -33.40 26.25
CA LYS A 121 -7.99 -34.64 25.63
C LYS A 121 -6.75 -35.48 25.31
N LEU A 122 -6.78 -36.75 25.70
CA LEU A 122 -5.69 -37.67 25.45
C LEU A 122 -5.88 -38.40 24.11
N PRO A 123 -4.78 -38.75 23.39
CA PRO A 123 -3.40 -38.36 23.68
C PRO A 123 -3.18 -36.87 23.39
N VAL A 124 -2.36 -36.19 24.21
CA VAL A 124 -1.94 -34.80 23.94
C VAL A 124 -0.85 -34.84 22.87
N PRO A 125 -1.05 -34.24 21.70
CA PRO A 125 -0.07 -34.29 20.62
C PRO A 125 1.19 -33.48 21.00
N ALA A 126 2.34 -33.95 20.51
CA ALA A 126 3.57 -33.17 20.58
C ALA A 126 3.34 -31.81 19.92
N SER A 127 3.73 -30.73 20.60
CA SER A 127 3.43 -29.35 20.24
C SER A 127 4.69 -28.50 20.30
N LYS A 128 4.87 -27.62 19.32
CA LYS A 128 5.94 -26.61 19.31
C LYS A 128 5.38 -25.22 19.48
N SER A 129 6.17 -24.31 20.04
CA SER A 129 5.83 -22.90 20.07
C SER A 129 6.07 -22.24 18.71
N LEU A 130 5.06 -21.55 18.18
CA LEU A 130 5.25 -20.71 17.00
C LEU A 130 6.04 -19.45 17.37
N PRO A 131 7.08 -19.06 16.59
CA PRO A 131 7.95 -17.92 16.94
C PRO A 131 7.23 -16.58 17.08
N VAL A 132 6.05 -16.42 16.49
CA VAL A 132 5.36 -15.12 16.35
C VAL A 132 4.18 -14.95 17.32
N PHE A 133 3.52 -16.03 17.74
CA PHE A 133 2.23 -15.94 18.45
C PHE A 133 2.19 -16.58 19.85
N HIS A 134 3.34 -17.02 20.38
CA HIS A 134 3.44 -17.67 21.70
C HIS A 134 2.33 -18.72 21.95
N ARG A 135 2.00 -19.53 20.94
CA ARG A 135 0.97 -20.56 21.04
C ARG A 135 1.59 -21.94 20.86
N CYS A 136 1.15 -22.89 21.67
CA CYS A 136 1.48 -24.29 21.51
C CYS A 136 0.61 -24.87 20.37
N THR A 137 1.27 -25.27 19.29
CA THR A 137 0.59 -25.86 18.14
C THR A 137 1.00 -27.31 17.92
N PRO A 138 0.05 -28.24 17.74
CA PRO A 138 0.34 -29.63 17.42
C PRO A 138 1.25 -29.75 16.20
N VAL A 139 2.19 -30.70 16.22
CA VAL A 139 3.06 -31.00 15.08
C VAL A 139 2.31 -31.80 14.01
N ASP A 140 1.30 -32.58 14.40
CA ASP A 140 0.50 -33.37 13.47
C ASP A 140 -0.48 -32.52 12.64
N ILE A 141 -0.33 -32.63 11.32
CA ILE A 141 -1.07 -31.86 10.30
C ILE A 141 -2.56 -32.29 10.24
N SER A 142 -2.92 -33.46 10.77
CA SER A 142 -4.30 -33.96 10.77
C SER A 142 -5.28 -33.03 11.51
N CYS A 143 -4.82 -32.35 12.56
CA CYS A 143 -5.61 -31.33 13.28
C CYS A 143 -5.84 -30.07 12.43
N TYR A 144 -4.82 -29.65 11.67
CA TYR A 144 -4.91 -28.54 10.73
C TYR A 144 -5.75 -28.86 9.50
N ALA A 145 -5.87 -30.14 9.11
CA ALA A 145 -6.70 -30.56 8.00
C ALA A 145 -8.17 -30.19 8.22
N GLN A 146 -8.68 -30.31 9.45
CA GLN A 146 -10.05 -29.86 9.79
C GLN A 146 -10.21 -28.34 9.74
N PHE A 147 -9.18 -27.59 10.11
CA PHE A 147 -9.18 -26.12 9.99
C PHE A 147 -9.10 -25.69 8.51
N ALA A 148 -8.29 -26.38 7.71
CA ALA A 148 -8.18 -26.16 6.27
C ALA A 148 -9.48 -26.55 5.57
N GLU A 149 -10.12 -27.66 5.96
CA GLU A 149 -11.44 -28.06 5.50
C GLU A 149 -12.47 -26.99 5.86
N ALA A 150 -12.57 -26.57 7.12
CA ALA A 150 -13.47 -25.50 7.55
C ALA A 150 -13.21 -24.16 6.82
N PHE A 151 -11.95 -23.81 6.56
CA PHE A 151 -11.58 -22.65 5.75
C PHE A 151 -12.01 -22.81 4.29
N VAL A 152 -11.82 -23.99 3.70
CA VAL A 152 -12.28 -24.33 2.35
C VAL A 152 -13.80 -24.29 2.27
N THR A 153 -14.53 -24.81 3.27
CA THR A 153 -15.99 -24.75 3.34
C THR A 153 -16.49 -23.31 3.48
N PHE A 154 -15.81 -22.48 4.29
CA PHE A 154 -16.15 -21.04 4.41
C PHE A 154 -15.87 -20.24 3.14
N VAL A 155 -14.72 -20.50 2.50
CA VAL A 155 -14.37 -19.91 1.21
C VAL A 155 -15.43 -20.36 0.19
N SER A 156 -15.81 -21.64 0.16
CA SER A 156 -16.87 -22.19 -0.69
C SER A 156 -18.24 -21.56 -0.44
N ASP A 157 -18.64 -21.36 0.82
CA ASP A 157 -19.93 -20.75 1.18
C ASP A 157 -20.00 -19.27 0.77
N ASN A 158 -18.87 -18.55 0.83
CA ASN A 158 -18.76 -17.21 0.28
C ASN A 158 -18.35 -17.27 -1.19
N SER A 159 -19.33 -17.52 -2.06
CA SER A 159 -19.17 -17.56 -3.52
C SER A 159 -18.35 -16.40 -4.10
N MET A 160 -18.40 -15.21 -3.48
CA MET A 160 -17.55 -14.06 -3.82
C MET A 160 -16.07 -14.27 -3.45
N LEU A 161 -15.75 -14.71 -2.23
CA LEU A 161 -14.37 -14.94 -1.78
C LEU A 161 -13.72 -16.12 -2.50
N HIS A 162 -14.44 -17.23 -2.72
CA HIS A 162 -13.94 -18.32 -3.55
C HIS A 162 -13.58 -17.85 -4.94
N ARG A 163 -14.46 -17.06 -5.57
CA ARG A 163 -14.21 -16.53 -6.92
C ARG A 163 -13.02 -15.59 -6.97
N VAL A 164 -12.83 -14.74 -5.96
CA VAL A 164 -11.68 -13.84 -5.86
C VAL A 164 -10.39 -14.63 -5.65
N ILE A 165 -10.34 -15.56 -4.70
CA ILE A 165 -9.13 -16.33 -4.39
C ILE A 165 -8.77 -17.27 -5.54
N ALA A 166 -9.75 -17.99 -6.09
CA ALA A 166 -9.52 -18.84 -7.26
C ALA A 166 -9.09 -18.01 -8.47
N GLY A 167 -9.67 -16.82 -8.67
CA GLY A 167 -9.28 -15.89 -9.73
C GLY A 167 -7.84 -15.38 -9.57
N VAL A 168 -7.44 -15.03 -8.35
CA VAL A 168 -6.07 -14.59 -8.02
C VAL A 168 -5.08 -15.73 -8.22
N MET A 169 -5.39 -16.95 -7.73
CA MET A 169 -4.51 -18.11 -7.87
C MET A 169 -4.37 -18.56 -9.32
N ALA A 170 -5.45 -18.53 -10.11
CA ALA A 170 -5.41 -18.84 -11.54
C ALA A 170 -4.63 -17.78 -12.34
N SER A 171 -4.68 -16.51 -11.90
CA SER A 171 -4.10 -15.38 -12.65
C SER A 171 -2.79 -14.86 -12.07
N LYS A 172 -2.18 -15.55 -11.10
CA LYS A 172 -0.98 -15.08 -10.37
C LYS A 172 0.17 -14.70 -11.31
N GLU A 173 0.39 -15.47 -12.38
CA GLU A 173 1.45 -15.23 -13.36
C GLU A 173 1.14 -14.00 -14.22
N ILE A 174 -0.14 -13.77 -14.53
CA ILE A 174 -0.61 -12.59 -15.27
C ILE A 174 -0.49 -11.33 -14.40
N ILE A 175 -0.86 -11.41 -13.11
CA ILE A 175 -0.75 -10.30 -12.16
C ILE A 175 0.72 -9.90 -11.98
N MET A 176 1.61 -10.88 -11.76
CA MET A 176 3.05 -10.65 -11.72
C MET A 176 3.57 -10.04 -13.02
N GLY A 177 3.12 -10.56 -14.17
CA GLY A 177 3.45 -10.02 -15.49
C GLY A 177 3.00 -8.57 -15.67
N LEU A 178 1.78 -8.22 -15.26
CA LEU A 178 1.25 -6.86 -15.31
C LEU A 178 2.00 -5.91 -14.36
N CYS A 179 2.41 -6.37 -13.18
CA CYS A 179 3.23 -5.57 -12.26
C CYS A 179 4.61 -5.27 -12.85
N VAL A 180 5.27 -6.26 -13.45
CA VAL A 180 6.56 -6.07 -14.13
C VAL A 180 6.39 -5.16 -15.35
N LEU A 181 5.34 -5.37 -16.14
CA LEU A 181 5.01 -4.53 -17.28
C LEU A 181 4.78 -3.07 -16.86
N ALA A 182 4.04 -2.84 -15.77
CA ALA A 182 3.78 -1.50 -15.24
C ALA A 182 5.08 -0.81 -14.78
N LEU A 183 6.00 -1.54 -14.15
CA LEU A 183 7.32 -1.01 -13.79
C LEU A 183 8.13 -0.62 -15.03
N VAL A 184 8.17 -1.49 -16.05
CA VAL A 184 8.88 -1.22 -17.30
C VAL A 184 8.25 -0.02 -18.03
N LEU A 185 6.93 0.04 -18.14
CA LEU A 185 6.22 1.17 -18.76
C LEU A 185 6.44 2.48 -18.00
N SER A 186 6.53 2.45 -16.68
CA SER A 186 6.82 3.64 -15.86
C SER A 186 8.22 4.19 -16.14
N ILE A 187 9.22 3.30 -16.27
CA ILE A 187 10.59 3.67 -16.63
C ILE A 187 10.63 4.25 -18.05
N ILE A 188 9.94 3.61 -19.01
CA ILE A 188 9.85 4.09 -20.39
C ILE A 188 9.20 5.47 -20.45
N LEU A 189 8.06 5.68 -19.77
CA LEU A 189 7.35 6.96 -19.77
C LEU A 189 8.23 8.09 -19.22
N MET A 190 8.98 7.84 -18.15
CA MET A 190 9.92 8.80 -17.58
C MET A 190 11.01 9.23 -18.59
N VAL A 191 11.54 8.28 -19.36
CA VAL A 191 12.54 8.55 -20.42
C VAL A 191 11.90 9.32 -21.57
N VAL A 192 10.70 8.90 -22.01
CA VAL A 192 9.97 9.51 -23.12
C VAL A 192 9.62 10.97 -22.82
N ILE A 193 9.07 11.28 -21.64
CA ILE A 193 8.74 12.67 -21.24
C ILE A 193 9.97 13.57 -21.33
N ARG A 194 11.13 13.08 -20.84
CA ARG A 194 12.38 13.85 -20.88
C ARG A 194 12.86 14.14 -22.30
N TYR A 195 12.76 13.16 -23.20
CA TYR A 195 13.18 13.33 -24.59
C TYR A 195 12.22 14.24 -25.36
N ILE A 196 10.91 14.04 -25.20
CA ILE A 196 9.88 14.88 -25.83
C ILE A 196 10.04 16.34 -25.41
N SER A 197 10.28 16.64 -24.13
CA SER A 197 10.46 18.03 -23.67
C SER A 197 11.63 18.73 -24.37
N VAL A 198 12.75 18.04 -24.62
CA VAL A 198 13.89 18.62 -25.34
C VAL A 198 13.54 18.87 -26.80
N VAL A 199 12.98 17.87 -27.48
CA VAL A 199 12.60 17.97 -28.90
C VAL A 199 11.55 19.05 -29.11
N LEU A 200 10.54 19.13 -28.23
CA LEU A 200 9.46 20.11 -28.28
C LEU A 200 10.00 21.55 -28.17
N VAL A 201 10.98 21.81 -27.31
CA VAL A 201 11.61 23.14 -27.19
C VAL A 201 12.32 23.52 -28.49
N TRP A 202 13.05 22.60 -29.13
CA TRP A 202 13.71 22.86 -30.42
C TRP A 202 12.72 23.12 -31.56
N ILE A 203 11.66 22.33 -31.65
CA ILE A 203 10.60 22.50 -32.66
C ILE A 203 9.90 23.84 -32.48
N LEU A 204 9.47 24.18 -31.26
CA LEU A 204 8.81 25.46 -30.98
C LEU A 204 9.74 26.64 -31.27
N THR A 205 11.02 26.54 -30.91
CA THR A 205 11.99 27.59 -31.22
C THR A 205 12.17 27.76 -32.74
N ALA A 206 12.32 26.66 -33.48
CA ALA A 206 12.46 26.71 -34.93
C ALA A 206 11.20 27.30 -35.60
N LEU A 207 10.01 26.88 -35.16
CA LEU A 207 8.74 27.37 -35.68
C LEU A 207 8.57 28.88 -35.44
N VAL A 208 8.89 29.36 -34.23
CA VAL A 208 8.81 30.79 -33.91
C VAL A 208 9.81 31.61 -34.74
N VAL A 209 11.04 31.13 -34.91
CA VAL A 209 12.05 31.82 -35.73
C VAL A 209 11.63 31.87 -37.20
N LEU A 210 11.23 30.73 -37.78
CA LEU A 210 10.80 30.65 -39.18
C LEU A 210 9.53 31.46 -39.42
N GLY A 211 8.55 31.39 -38.50
CA GLY A 211 7.31 32.15 -38.58
C GLY A 211 7.55 33.66 -38.48
N SER A 212 8.41 34.12 -37.58
CA SER A 212 8.70 35.55 -37.40
C SER A 212 9.48 36.13 -38.59
N LEU A 213 10.47 35.40 -39.11
CA LEU A 213 11.22 35.81 -40.31
C LEU A 213 10.35 35.77 -41.57
N GLY A 214 9.57 34.70 -41.74
CA GLY A 214 8.65 34.55 -42.86
C GLY A 214 7.56 35.60 -42.87
N GLY A 215 6.87 35.81 -41.74
CA GLY A 215 5.81 36.82 -41.61
C GLY A 215 6.32 38.24 -41.86
N THR A 216 7.48 38.60 -41.32
CA THR A 216 8.11 39.90 -41.59
C THR A 216 8.52 40.04 -43.06
N GLY A 217 9.06 38.98 -43.66
CA GLY A 217 9.44 38.97 -45.08
C GLY A 217 8.24 39.13 -46.01
N VAL A 218 7.13 38.47 -45.72
CA VAL A 218 5.87 38.60 -46.48
C VAL A 218 5.28 39.99 -46.35
N LEU A 219 5.28 40.59 -45.16
CA LEU A 219 4.83 41.98 -44.95
C LEU A 219 5.65 42.98 -45.77
N TRP A 220 6.98 42.81 -45.81
CA TRP A 220 7.85 43.64 -46.65
C TRP A 220 7.63 43.39 -48.14
N TRP A 221 7.43 42.14 -48.56
CA TRP A 221 7.11 41.79 -49.94
C TRP A 221 5.80 42.45 -50.39
N LEU A 222 4.74 42.35 -49.59
CA LEU A 222 3.45 42.97 -49.86
C LEU A 222 3.53 44.50 -49.92
N TYR A 223 4.32 45.11 -49.02
CA TYR A 223 4.56 46.54 -49.06
C TYR A 223 5.26 46.97 -50.36
N VAL A 224 6.30 46.25 -50.79
CA VAL A 224 7.03 46.56 -52.04
C VAL A 224 6.11 46.39 -53.25
N ASP A 225 5.41 45.25 -53.35
CA ASP A 225 4.50 44.95 -54.45
C ASP A 225 3.37 45.99 -54.59
N HIS A 226 2.68 46.33 -53.49
CA HIS A 226 1.63 47.34 -53.55
C HIS A 226 2.18 48.74 -53.84
N ARG A 227 3.37 49.08 -53.34
CA ARG A 227 4.02 50.36 -53.62
C ARG A 227 4.43 50.48 -55.10
N THR A 228 4.96 49.41 -55.71
CA THR A 228 5.32 49.42 -57.13
C THR A 228 4.08 49.54 -58.00
N ASN A 229 3.02 48.78 -57.70
CA ASN A 229 1.75 48.83 -58.43
C ASN A 229 1.07 50.22 -58.34
N LEU A 230 1.11 50.88 -57.17
CA LEU A 230 0.64 52.26 -57.02
C LEU A 230 1.49 53.28 -57.78
N THR A 231 2.81 53.09 -57.82
CA THR A 231 3.72 54.00 -58.53
C THR A 231 3.47 53.96 -60.04
N ASP A 232 3.21 52.78 -60.61
CA ASP A 232 2.87 52.60 -62.02
C ASP A 232 1.49 53.18 -62.39
N GLN A 233 0.50 53.08 -61.51
CA GLN A 233 -0.84 53.66 -61.74
C GLN A 233 -0.87 55.19 -61.62
N THR A 234 -0.01 55.79 -60.80
CA THR A 234 0.07 57.26 -60.64
C THR A 234 0.59 57.97 -61.90
N ALA A 235 1.19 57.23 -62.84
CA ALA A 235 1.52 57.75 -64.17
C ALA A 235 0.29 58.00 -65.06
N ASN A 236 -0.87 57.39 -64.76
CA ASN A 236 -2.09 57.49 -65.55
C ASN A 236 -3.28 57.99 -64.70
N THR A 237 -3.43 59.31 -64.56
CA THR A 237 -4.62 60.08 -64.05
C THR A 237 -5.14 59.76 -62.62
N PRO A 238 -5.28 60.76 -61.73
CA PRO A 238 -5.68 60.53 -60.34
C PRO A 238 -7.20 60.30 -60.19
N THR A 239 -7.60 59.14 -59.65
CA THR A 239 -9.00 58.80 -59.33
C THR A 239 -9.23 58.65 -57.81
N PRO A 240 -10.47 58.76 -57.30
CA PRO A 240 -10.78 58.61 -55.87
C PRO A 240 -10.40 57.24 -55.29
N GLN A 241 -10.32 56.19 -56.12
CA GLN A 241 -9.82 54.87 -55.70
C GLN A 241 -8.33 54.90 -55.25
N GLN A 242 -7.56 55.90 -55.70
CA GLN A 242 -6.13 55.99 -55.43
C GLN A 242 -5.80 56.51 -54.02
N GLN A 243 -6.70 57.31 -53.41
CA GLN A 243 -6.53 57.77 -52.02
C GLN A 243 -6.64 56.60 -51.04
N VAL A 244 -7.64 55.72 -51.21
CA VAL A 244 -7.82 54.51 -50.38
C VAL A 244 -6.64 53.55 -50.55
N ALA A 245 -6.11 53.39 -51.77
CA ALA A 245 -4.95 52.55 -52.03
C ALA A 245 -3.66 53.11 -51.37
N THR A 246 -3.51 54.43 -51.33
CA THR A 246 -2.36 55.10 -50.68
C THR A 246 -2.40 54.94 -49.16
N ASP A 247 -3.58 55.10 -48.54
CA ASP A 247 -3.77 54.90 -47.09
C ASP A 247 -3.49 53.45 -46.68
N ASN A 248 -3.91 52.48 -47.50
CA ASN A 248 -3.61 51.06 -47.29
C ASN A 248 -2.10 50.76 -47.33
N VAL A 249 -1.33 51.41 -48.21
CA VAL A 249 0.13 51.27 -48.28
C VAL A 249 0.82 51.93 -47.09
N GLN A 250 0.33 53.08 -46.61
CA GLN A 250 0.83 53.69 -45.38
C GLN A 250 0.58 52.80 -44.16
N ALA A 251 -0.61 52.19 -44.07
CA ALA A 251 -0.92 51.22 -43.02
C ALA A 251 0.01 49.99 -43.09
N LEU A 252 0.22 49.41 -44.28
CA LEU A 252 1.15 48.29 -44.49
C LEU A 252 2.59 48.63 -44.08
N LEU A 253 3.06 49.85 -44.36
CA LEU A 253 4.38 50.32 -43.92
C LEU A 253 4.47 50.36 -42.40
N VAL A 254 3.47 50.91 -41.72
CA VAL A 254 3.45 50.98 -40.25
C VAL A 254 3.44 49.58 -39.65
N TYR A 255 2.62 48.66 -40.17
CA TYR A 255 2.61 47.27 -39.72
C TYR A 255 3.93 46.54 -39.99
N ALA A 256 4.58 46.78 -41.13
CA ALA A 256 5.88 46.19 -41.45
C ALA A 256 6.99 46.68 -40.51
N ILE A 257 7.02 47.99 -40.19
CA ILE A 257 7.98 48.55 -39.23
C ILE A 257 7.75 47.95 -37.84
N ILE A 258 6.51 47.93 -37.36
CA ILE A 258 6.18 47.35 -36.04
C ILE A 258 6.56 45.86 -36.00
N ALA A 259 6.23 45.09 -37.05
CA ALA A 259 6.58 43.68 -37.15
C ALA A 259 8.10 43.43 -37.16
N THR A 260 8.89 44.29 -37.81
CA THR A 260 10.36 44.19 -37.77
C THR A 260 10.92 44.45 -36.38
N VAL A 261 10.48 45.51 -35.70
CA VAL A 261 10.94 45.84 -34.35
C VAL A 261 10.60 44.70 -33.38
N PHE A 262 9.37 44.17 -33.47
CA PHE A 262 8.95 43.03 -32.67
C PHE A 262 9.79 41.76 -32.96
N THR A 263 10.03 41.46 -34.25
CA THR A 263 10.85 40.32 -34.67
C THR A 263 12.31 40.44 -34.19
N VAL A 264 12.90 41.64 -34.26
CA VAL A 264 14.27 41.90 -33.77
C VAL A 264 14.36 41.71 -32.26
N ILE A 265 13.39 42.23 -31.49
CA ILE A 265 13.33 42.03 -30.03
C ILE A 265 13.17 40.54 -29.70
N LEU A 266 12.27 39.84 -30.39
CA LEU A 266 12.01 38.42 -30.17
C LEU A 266 13.25 37.58 -30.51
N LEU A 267 13.92 37.84 -31.63
CA LEU A 267 15.17 37.16 -32.01
C LEU A 267 16.31 37.45 -31.04
N LEU A 268 16.45 38.67 -30.53
CA LEU A 268 17.43 39.00 -29.49
C LEU A 268 17.14 38.23 -28.21
N LEU A 269 15.89 38.19 -27.76
CA LEU A 269 15.48 37.38 -26.60
C LEU A 269 15.80 35.90 -26.82
N LEU A 270 15.45 35.31 -27.96
CA LEU A 270 15.78 33.92 -28.28
C LEU A 270 17.30 33.69 -28.36
N PHE A 271 18.07 34.63 -28.87
CA PHE A 271 19.53 34.55 -28.96
C PHE A 271 20.19 34.57 -27.57
N PHE A 272 19.77 35.48 -26.69
CA PHE A 272 20.24 35.50 -25.30
C PHE A 272 19.78 34.27 -24.53
N MET A 273 18.54 33.83 -24.76
CA MET A 273 17.99 32.63 -24.13
C MET A 273 18.63 31.35 -24.67
N ARG A 274 19.24 31.32 -25.86
CA ARG A 274 19.96 30.16 -26.40
C ARG A 274 21.06 29.66 -25.45
N LYS A 275 21.81 30.56 -24.83
CA LYS A 275 22.81 30.19 -23.81
C LYS A 275 22.15 29.59 -22.57
N ARG A 276 20.99 30.11 -22.16
CA ARG A 276 20.22 29.57 -21.03
C ARG A 276 19.57 28.24 -21.36
N VAL A 277 19.00 28.05 -22.55
CA VAL A 277 18.42 26.78 -23.02
C VAL A 277 19.48 25.69 -23.09
N ALA A 278 20.68 25.98 -23.62
CA ALA A 278 21.79 25.04 -23.59
C ALA A 278 22.16 24.65 -22.15
N LEU A 279 22.24 25.62 -21.24
CA LEU A 279 22.53 25.37 -19.82
C LEU A 279 21.40 24.58 -19.13
N THR A 280 20.14 24.85 -19.44
CA THR A 280 18.97 24.13 -18.94
C THR A 280 18.90 22.70 -19.46
N ILE A 281 19.23 22.45 -20.74
CA ILE A 281 19.32 21.10 -21.30
C ILE A 281 20.44 20.31 -20.61
N THR A 282 21.62 20.93 -20.40
CA THR A 282 22.72 20.30 -19.66
C THR A 282 22.36 20.07 -18.20
N LEU A 283 21.65 21.00 -17.57
CA LEU A 283 21.13 20.85 -16.21
C LEU A 283 20.11 19.72 -16.12
N PHE A 284 19.17 19.59 -17.07
CA PHE A 284 18.26 18.45 -17.13
C PHE A 284 19.00 17.16 -17.43
N HIS A 285 20.03 17.18 -18.26
CA HIS A 285 20.92 16.04 -18.54
C HIS A 285 21.60 15.54 -17.25
N VAL A 286 22.20 16.47 -16.50
CA VAL A 286 22.86 16.22 -15.21
C VAL A 286 21.85 15.83 -14.13
N ALA A 287 20.73 16.54 -14.02
CA ALA A 287 19.65 16.26 -13.08
C ALA A 287 19.08 14.86 -13.30
N GLY A 288 18.97 14.37 -14.53
CA GLY A 288 18.53 13.00 -14.78
C GLY A 288 19.62 11.93 -14.65
N LYS A 289 20.90 12.30 -14.67
CA LYS A 289 21.99 11.45 -14.14
C LYS A 289 21.94 11.40 -12.61
N VAL A 290 21.45 12.46 -11.99
CA VAL A 290 21.25 12.55 -10.54
C VAL A 290 19.93 11.88 -10.11
N PHE A 291 18.88 11.86 -10.93
CA PHE A 291 17.64 11.09 -10.68
C PHE A 291 17.89 9.57 -10.70
N THR A 292 18.86 9.09 -11.46
CA THR A 292 19.32 7.69 -11.37
C THR A 292 20.00 7.39 -10.03
N HIS A 293 20.54 8.40 -9.36
CA HIS A 293 21.13 8.31 -8.01
C HIS A 293 20.20 8.80 -6.89
N LEU A 294 19.04 9.40 -7.21
CA LEU A 294 17.99 9.82 -6.28
C LEU A 294 16.75 8.94 -6.51
N PRO A 295 16.79 7.66 -6.07
CA PRO A 295 15.68 6.74 -6.23
C PRO A 295 14.42 7.21 -5.49
N LEU A 296 14.52 8.20 -4.58
CA LEU A 296 13.39 8.74 -3.82
C LEU A 296 12.27 9.33 -4.69
N LEU A 297 12.57 9.90 -5.87
CA LEU A 297 11.49 10.38 -6.76
C LEU A 297 10.77 9.24 -7.49
N ALA A 298 11.47 8.14 -7.80
CA ALA A 298 10.85 6.91 -8.28
C ALA A 298 10.13 6.16 -7.15
N LEU A 299 10.59 6.34 -5.91
CA LEU A 299 9.96 5.81 -4.71
C LEU A 299 8.68 6.57 -4.36
N GLN A 300 8.50 7.81 -4.82
CA GLN A 300 7.30 8.59 -4.54
C GLN A 300 6.00 7.95 -5.03
N PRO A 301 5.86 7.50 -6.29
CA PRO A 301 4.65 6.78 -6.73
C PRO A 301 4.47 5.44 -5.97
N PHE A 302 5.55 4.76 -5.63
CA PHE A 302 5.51 3.55 -4.81
C PHE A 302 5.04 3.83 -3.37
N TRP A 303 5.51 4.92 -2.77
CA TRP A 303 5.13 5.39 -1.44
C TRP A 303 3.68 5.84 -1.40
N THR A 304 3.18 6.52 -2.43
CA THR A 304 1.77 6.88 -2.55
C THR A 304 0.89 5.63 -2.66
N PHE A 305 1.32 4.61 -3.42
CA PHE A 305 0.61 3.35 -3.52
C PHE A 305 0.57 2.60 -2.17
N LEU A 306 1.71 2.50 -1.49
CA LEU A 306 1.82 1.87 -0.17
C LEU A 306 0.94 2.59 0.88
N SER A 307 0.94 3.93 0.86
CA SER A 307 0.10 4.74 1.75
C SER A 307 -1.39 4.52 1.50
N LEU A 308 -1.82 4.43 0.24
CA LEU A 308 -3.20 4.09 -0.14
C LEU A 308 -3.60 2.69 0.31
N MET A 309 -2.69 1.72 0.18
CA MET A 309 -2.90 0.33 0.60
C MET A 309 -3.03 0.23 2.13
N LEU A 310 -2.13 0.87 2.88
CA LEU A 310 -2.20 0.96 4.35
C LEU A 310 -3.48 1.65 4.84
N PHE A 311 -3.92 2.69 4.15
CA PHE A 311 -5.18 3.36 4.45
C PHE A 311 -6.36 2.39 4.29
N TRP A 312 -6.39 1.63 3.18
CA TRP A 312 -7.40 0.61 2.92
C TRP A 312 -7.41 -0.50 3.98
N VAL A 313 -6.24 -1.03 4.36
CA VAL A 313 -6.11 -2.07 5.39
C VAL A 313 -6.55 -1.56 6.76
N SER A 314 -6.18 -0.33 7.11
CA SER A 314 -6.61 0.30 8.37
C SER A 314 -8.13 0.47 8.40
N TRP A 315 -8.75 0.86 7.29
CA TRP A 315 -10.20 0.99 7.16
C TRP A 315 -10.90 -0.37 7.30
N LEU A 316 -10.39 -1.42 6.64
CA LEU A 316 -10.85 -2.80 6.81
C LEU A 316 -10.73 -3.28 8.26
N GLY A 317 -9.64 -2.95 8.94
CA GLY A 317 -9.44 -3.25 10.36
C GLY A 317 -10.50 -2.59 11.24
N VAL A 318 -10.78 -1.30 11.02
CA VAL A 318 -11.84 -0.58 11.75
C VAL A 318 -13.22 -1.18 11.49
N LEU A 319 -13.54 -1.55 10.25
CA LEU A 319 -14.80 -2.24 9.92
C LEU A 319 -14.91 -3.61 10.59
N LEU A 320 -13.81 -4.37 10.65
CA LEU A 320 -13.77 -5.64 11.38
C LEU A 320 -13.97 -5.43 12.89
N PHE A 321 -13.31 -4.43 13.49
CA PHE A 321 -13.50 -4.11 14.91
C PHE A 321 -14.95 -3.72 15.21
N LEU A 322 -15.59 -2.90 14.37
CA LEU A 322 -17.01 -2.54 14.49
C LEU A 322 -17.94 -3.75 14.34
N GLY A 323 -17.68 -4.64 13.37
CA GLY A 323 -18.45 -5.88 13.21
C GLY A 323 -18.27 -6.86 14.37
N THR A 324 -17.13 -6.82 15.07
CA THR A 324 -16.93 -7.64 16.28
C THR A 324 -17.53 -7.04 17.54
N THR A 325 -17.79 -5.73 17.59
CA THR A 325 -18.47 -5.09 18.73
C THR A 325 -19.97 -5.39 18.75
N ASP A 326 -20.59 -5.66 17.60
CA ASP A 326 -22.00 -6.11 17.53
C ASP A 326 -22.21 -7.56 18.02
N ILE A 327 -21.15 -8.27 18.41
CA ILE A 327 -21.23 -9.59 19.07
C ILE A 327 -21.35 -9.44 20.60
N TYR A 328 -21.41 -8.21 21.12
CA TYR A 328 -21.65 -7.91 22.52
C TYR A 328 -22.92 -7.07 22.72
N VAL A 329 -24.07 -7.60 22.30
CA VAL A 329 -25.39 -7.40 22.95
C VAL A 329 -26.14 -8.73 22.90
#